data_AF-A0AA40BP21-F1
#
_entry.id   AF-A0AA40BP21-F1
#
_cell.length_a   1.000
_cell.length_b   1.000
_cell.length_c   1.000
_cell.angle_alpha   90.00
_cell.angle_beta   90.00
_cell.angle_gamma   90.00
#
_symmetry.space_group_name_H-M   'P 1'
#
loop_
_entity.id
_entity.type
_entity.pdbx_description
1 polymer ?
#
loop_
_entity_poly.entity_id
_entity_poly.type
_entity_poly.pdbx_seq_one_letter_code
_entity_poly.pdbx_strand_id
1 'polypeptide(L)'
;MRETERFDVLSRWRNELKPVFKPDDDVLFSVERAAAPVLCIIQYGIQLSVYTYVSESRLPSICISKRSQTTANYSGKLDNTVAGGYRTGETPLETVVREADEEASLPADLSPASTTLTGLFKPSYALVLLDFFIRHGLLDTTNEPDYIEISCRLRRTLKFPTRGDA
;
A
#
# COMPACT_ATOMS: atom_id res chain seq x y z
N MET A 1 6.37 -26.13 -10.36
CA MET A 1 6.11 -24.82 -11.01
C MET A 1 7.34 -23.93 -11.04
N ARG A 2 8.05 -23.72 -9.92
CA ARG A 2 9.31 -22.96 -9.93
C ARG A 2 10.41 -23.64 -10.75
N GLU A 3 10.63 -24.93 -10.53
CA GLU A 3 11.64 -25.76 -11.23
C GLU A 3 11.43 -25.83 -12.74
N THR A 4 10.23 -25.54 -13.23
CA THR A 4 9.96 -25.58 -14.68
C THR A 4 10.46 -24.34 -15.41
N GLU A 5 10.92 -23.30 -14.69
CA GLU A 5 11.47 -22.03 -15.19
C GLU A 5 10.61 -21.30 -16.24
N ARG A 6 9.35 -21.70 -16.37
CA ARG A 6 8.42 -21.21 -17.41
C ARG A 6 7.90 -19.80 -17.15
N PHE A 7 8.03 -19.30 -15.92
CA PHE A 7 7.54 -17.99 -15.51
C PHE A 7 8.65 -17.20 -14.82
N ASP A 8 9.16 -16.16 -15.48
CA ASP A 8 10.25 -15.31 -14.97
C ASP A 8 9.96 -14.74 -13.58
N VAL A 9 8.70 -14.44 -13.27
CA VAL A 9 8.29 -13.90 -11.96
C VAL A 9 8.66 -14.84 -10.81
N LEU A 10 8.70 -16.16 -11.04
CA LEU A 10 9.05 -17.17 -10.04
C LEU A 10 10.54 -17.17 -9.67
N SER A 11 11.40 -16.55 -10.48
CA SER A 11 12.82 -16.33 -10.14
C SER A 11 12.98 -15.36 -8.96
N ARG A 12 11.99 -14.48 -8.73
CA ARG A 12 11.97 -13.48 -7.65
C ARG A 12 11.42 -14.05 -6.33
N TRP A 13 11.83 -15.26 -5.99
CA TRP A 13 11.42 -15.95 -4.76
C TRP A 13 11.90 -15.21 -3.51
N ARG A 14 11.05 -15.08 -2.49
CA ARG A 14 11.37 -14.30 -1.27
C ARG A 14 11.15 -15.05 0.03
N ASN A 15 10.64 -16.27 -0.02
CA ASN A 15 10.18 -17.02 1.15
C ASN A 15 9.14 -16.20 1.93
N GLU A 16 8.25 -15.53 1.20
CA GLU A 16 7.20 -14.67 1.74
C GLU A 16 5.84 -15.24 1.34
N LEU A 17 5.20 -15.94 2.28
CA LEU A 17 3.91 -16.55 2.06
C LEU A 17 2.78 -15.52 2.14
N LYS A 18 1.88 -15.60 1.16
CA LYS A 18 0.66 -14.81 1.04
C LYS A 18 -0.56 -15.69 1.30
N PRO A 19 -1.51 -15.23 2.14
CA PRO A 19 -2.70 -16.00 2.43
C PRO A 19 -3.67 -15.95 1.24
N VAL A 20 -4.29 -17.09 0.97
CA VAL A 20 -5.41 -17.22 0.02
C VAL A 20 -6.65 -17.48 0.84
N PHE A 21 -7.63 -16.60 0.73
CA PHE A 21 -8.83 -16.65 1.57
C PHE A 21 -9.99 -17.32 0.87
N LYS A 22 -10.80 -18.01 1.66
CA LYS A 22 -12.14 -18.45 1.28
C LYS A 22 -13.12 -17.26 1.31
N PRO A 23 -14.32 -17.40 0.75
CA PRO A 23 -15.35 -16.36 0.82
C PRO A 23 -15.87 -16.01 2.24
N ASP A 24 -15.59 -16.86 3.23
CA ASP A 24 -15.90 -16.71 4.66
C ASP A 24 -14.70 -16.19 5.48
N ASP A 25 -13.68 -15.64 4.79
CA ASP A 25 -12.50 -14.98 5.37
C ASP A 25 -11.50 -15.91 6.11
N ASP A 26 -11.70 -17.23 6.03
CA ASP A 26 -10.72 -18.23 6.48
C ASP A 26 -9.57 -18.39 5.46
N VAL A 27 -8.35 -18.59 5.96
CA VAL A 27 -7.21 -18.96 5.10
C VAL A 27 -7.42 -20.38 4.56
N LEU A 28 -7.57 -20.51 3.25
CA LEU A 28 -7.68 -21.80 2.55
C LEU A 28 -6.32 -22.48 2.42
N PHE A 29 -5.33 -21.72 1.92
CA PHE A 29 -3.94 -22.13 1.83
C PHE A 29 -3.05 -20.89 1.73
N SER A 30 -1.74 -21.08 1.77
CA SER A 30 -0.77 -20.01 1.52
C SER A 30 0.04 -20.30 0.27
N VAL A 31 0.37 -19.24 -0.45
CA VAL A 31 1.16 -19.32 -1.68
C VAL A 31 2.36 -18.40 -1.57
N GLU A 32 3.48 -18.76 -2.19
CA GLU A 32 4.61 -17.84 -2.29
C GLU A 32 4.21 -16.57 -3.05
N ARG A 33 4.64 -15.40 -2.55
CA ARG A 33 4.40 -14.09 -3.17
C ARG A 33 4.69 -14.04 -4.66
N ALA A 34 5.77 -14.68 -5.11
CA ALA A 34 6.18 -14.72 -6.52
C ALA A 34 5.20 -15.53 -7.39
N ALA A 35 4.52 -16.53 -6.81
CA ALA A 35 3.57 -17.38 -7.51
C ALA A 35 2.14 -16.83 -7.52
N ALA A 36 1.77 -15.97 -6.55
CA ALA A 36 0.44 -15.38 -6.48
C ALA A 36 -0.03 -14.71 -7.79
N PRO A 37 0.78 -13.89 -8.50
CA PRO A 37 0.38 -13.31 -9.79
C PRO A 37 0.10 -14.35 -10.88
N VAL A 38 0.82 -15.48 -10.89
CA VAL A 38 0.66 -16.50 -11.92
C VAL A 38 -0.64 -17.29 -11.73
N LEU A 39 -1.08 -17.42 -10.48
CA LEU A 39 -2.33 -18.09 -10.12
C LEU A 39 -3.53 -17.14 -10.05
N CYS A 40 -3.36 -15.88 -10.49
CA CYS A 40 -4.40 -14.84 -10.41
C CYS A 40 -4.94 -14.63 -8.98
N ILE A 41 -4.09 -14.86 -7.97
CA ILE A 41 -4.46 -14.70 -6.57
C ILE A 41 -4.37 -13.22 -6.19
N ILE A 42 -5.46 -12.69 -5.64
CA ILE A 42 -5.51 -11.33 -5.12
C ILE A 42 -4.57 -11.22 -3.93
N GLN A 43 -3.70 -10.21 -3.94
CA GLN A 43 -2.78 -9.92 -2.85
C GLN A 43 -3.22 -8.67 -2.12
N TYR A 44 -3.17 -8.76 -0.79
CA TYR A 44 -3.48 -7.65 0.09
C TYR A 44 -2.20 -6.96 0.56
N GLY A 45 -2.30 -5.65 0.74
CA GLY A 45 -1.24 -4.82 1.27
C GLY A 45 -1.85 -3.70 2.08
N ILE A 46 -1.06 -3.17 3.00
CA ILE A 46 -1.42 -2.06 3.86
C ILE A 46 -0.65 -0.82 3.44
N GLN A 47 -1.24 0.34 3.63
CA GLN A 47 -0.61 1.63 3.41
C GLN A 47 -1.04 2.57 4.53
N LEU A 48 -0.07 3.10 5.29
CA LEU A 48 -0.29 4.05 6.36
C LEU A 48 0.30 5.41 5.97
N SER A 49 -0.59 6.41 5.89
CA SER A 49 -0.23 7.81 5.63
C SER A 49 -0.23 8.60 6.92
N VAL A 50 0.91 9.17 7.26
CA VAL A 50 1.06 10.09 8.40
C VAL A 50 1.05 11.52 7.86
N TYR A 51 0.32 12.40 8.52
CA TYR A 51 0.27 13.82 8.17
C TYR A 51 0.09 14.68 9.43
N THR A 52 0.55 15.92 9.36
CA THR A 52 0.41 16.92 10.42
C THR A 52 -0.22 18.20 9.86
N TYR A 53 -0.76 19.03 10.73
CA TYR A 53 -1.17 20.38 10.37
C TYR A 53 -0.06 21.35 10.78
N VAL A 54 0.49 22.07 9.82
CA VAL A 54 1.44 23.14 10.10
C VAL A 54 0.63 24.38 10.44
N SER A 55 0.97 25.05 11.55
CA SER A 55 0.15 26.01 12.29
C SER A 55 -0.44 27.19 11.51
N GLU A 56 -0.02 27.43 10.27
CA GLU A 56 -0.49 28.55 9.43
C GLU A 56 -1.27 28.11 8.19
N SER A 57 -1.03 26.90 7.68
CA SER A 57 -1.75 26.37 6.53
C SER A 57 -2.87 25.46 7.01
N ARG A 58 -4.13 25.75 6.68
CA ARG A 58 -5.25 24.77 6.84
C ARG A 58 -5.08 23.50 5.99
N LEU A 59 -3.95 23.36 5.29
CA LEU A 59 -3.61 22.22 4.48
C LEU A 59 -2.75 21.22 5.27
N PRO A 60 -3.04 19.92 5.18
CA PRO A 60 -2.23 18.89 5.81
C PRO A 60 -0.87 18.78 5.09
N SER A 61 0.19 18.63 5.88
CA SER A 61 1.51 18.24 5.40
C SER A 61 1.71 16.74 5.58
N ILE A 62 1.89 16.01 4.47
CA ILE A 62 1.98 14.55 4.47
C ILE A 62 3.45 14.12 4.56
N CYS A 63 3.74 13.14 5.43
CA CYS A 63 5.06 12.53 5.54
C CYS A 63 5.29 11.56 4.36
N ILE A 64 6.21 11.91 3.46
CA ILE A 64 6.56 11.11 2.29
C ILE A 64 7.89 10.42 2.52
N SER A 65 7.92 9.10 2.33
CA SER A 65 9.16 8.31 2.38
C SER A 65 9.76 8.16 0.98
N LYS A 66 11.09 8.09 0.89
CA LYS A 66 11.80 7.76 -0.37
C LYS A 66 12.32 6.34 -0.29
N ARG A 67 11.94 5.49 -1.24
CA ARG A 67 12.39 4.09 -1.29
C ARG A 67 13.90 4.03 -1.53
N SER A 68 14.55 3.08 -0.86
CA SER A 68 15.96 2.75 -1.14
C SER A 68 16.18 2.44 -2.63
N GLN A 69 17.38 2.73 -3.12
CA GLN A 69 17.77 2.38 -4.50
C GLN A 69 17.89 0.86 -4.70
N THR A 70 18.02 0.08 -3.63
CA THR A 70 18.22 -1.37 -3.68
C THR A 70 16.93 -2.18 -3.66
N THR A 71 15.75 -1.55 -3.54
CA THR A 71 14.50 -2.30 -3.45
C THR A 71 14.14 -2.95 -4.79
N ALA A 72 13.77 -4.22 -4.79
CA ALA A 72 13.49 -4.94 -6.04
C ALA A 72 12.33 -4.40 -6.90
N ASN A 73 11.46 -3.52 -6.36
CA ASN A 73 10.39 -2.85 -7.11
C ASN A 73 10.41 -1.34 -6.85
N TYR A 74 10.34 -0.54 -7.92
CA TYR A 74 10.20 0.93 -7.86
C TYR A 74 11.29 1.64 -7.04
N SER A 75 12.55 1.22 -7.17
CA SER A 75 13.72 1.84 -6.54
C SER A 75 13.76 3.35 -6.70
N GLY A 76 14.09 4.07 -5.62
CA GLY A 76 14.27 5.52 -5.62
C GLY A 76 12.99 6.35 -5.76
N LYS A 77 11.83 5.71 -5.96
CA LYS A 77 10.53 6.39 -6.01
C LYS A 77 10.05 6.80 -4.62
N LEU A 78 9.22 7.82 -4.59
CA LEU A 78 8.51 8.25 -3.40
C LEU A 78 7.36 7.27 -3.10
N ASP A 79 7.16 6.96 -1.82
CA ASP A 79 6.18 6.01 -1.30
C ASP A 79 5.50 6.61 -0.06
N ASN A 80 4.52 5.88 0.46
CA ASN A 80 3.84 6.25 1.70
C ASN A 80 4.80 6.18 2.91
N THR A 81 4.38 6.74 4.06
CA THR A 81 5.16 6.68 5.30
C THR A 81 5.52 5.24 5.66
N VAL A 82 4.53 4.34 5.55
CA VAL A 82 4.70 2.89 5.71
C VAL A 82 3.85 2.18 4.66
N ALA A 83 4.43 1.22 3.92
CA ALA A 83 3.73 0.49 2.87
C ALA A 83 4.20 -0.96 2.74
N GLY A 84 3.35 -1.89 3.18
CA GLY A 84 3.72 -3.28 3.38
C GLY A 84 2.82 -4.30 2.73
N GLY A 85 3.37 -5.49 2.49
CA GLY A 85 2.60 -6.63 1.99
C GLY A 85 2.01 -7.43 3.15
N TYR A 86 0.72 -7.75 3.10
CA TYR A 86 0.06 -8.59 4.11
C TYR A 86 0.62 -10.03 4.07
N ARG A 87 1.03 -10.59 5.20
CA ARG A 87 1.64 -11.94 5.29
C ARG A 87 0.65 -12.93 5.90
N THR A 88 0.84 -14.22 5.60
CA THR A 88 0.04 -15.28 6.24
C THR A 88 0.26 -15.26 7.74
N GLY A 89 -0.83 -15.29 8.51
CA GLY A 89 -0.79 -15.43 9.97
C GLY A 89 -0.69 -14.11 10.73
N GLU A 90 -0.62 -12.97 10.04
CA GLU A 90 -0.70 -11.64 10.65
C GLU A 90 -2.13 -11.09 10.55
N THR A 91 -2.51 -10.22 11.47
CA THR A 91 -3.68 -9.31 11.35
C THR A 91 -3.26 -8.01 10.66
N PRO A 92 -4.22 -7.20 10.13
CA PRO A 92 -3.87 -5.94 9.48
C PRO A 92 -3.08 -4.99 10.37
N LEU A 93 -3.43 -4.94 11.65
CA LEU A 93 -2.72 -4.10 12.62
C LEU A 93 -1.30 -4.60 12.88
N GLU A 94 -1.10 -5.91 13.03
CA GLU A 94 0.24 -6.50 13.20
C GLU A 94 1.12 -6.24 11.97
N THR A 95 0.55 -6.35 10.76
CA THR A 95 1.26 -5.96 9.53
C THR A 95 1.63 -4.47 9.56
N VAL A 96 0.75 -3.58 10.04
CA VAL A 96 1.05 -2.14 10.15
C VAL A 96 2.21 -1.89 11.11
N VAL A 97 2.15 -2.48 12.30
CA VAL A 97 3.20 -2.32 13.32
C VAL A 97 4.54 -2.83 12.81
N ARG A 98 4.57 -4.03 12.20
CA ARG A 98 5.79 -4.62 11.66
C ARG A 98 6.40 -3.77 10.55
N GLU A 99 5.59 -3.35 9.58
CA GLU A 99 6.09 -2.55 8.45
C GLU A 99 6.49 -1.14 8.90
N ALA A 100 5.86 -0.59 9.94
CA ALA A 100 6.26 0.68 10.53
C ALA A 100 7.61 0.60 11.24
N ASP A 101 7.86 -0.51 11.96
CA ASP A 101 9.16 -0.79 12.59
C ASP A 101 10.25 -1.02 11.54
N GLU A 102 9.95 -1.76 10.46
CA GLU A 102 10.88 -2.04 9.36
C GLU A 102 11.21 -0.79 8.50
N GLU A 103 10.22 0.06 8.21
CA GLU A 103 10.36 1.14 7.22
C GLU A 103 10.48 2.55 7.81
N ALA A 104 9.96 2.80 9.01
CA ALA A 104 9.74 4.18 9.46
C ALA A 104 10.52 4.62 10.71
N SER A 105 11.10 3.72 11.52
CA SER A 105 11.96 4.04 12.70
C SER A 105 11.60 5.35 13.42
N LEU A 106 10.30 5.67 13.59
CA LEU A 106 9.82 7.05 13.72
C LEU A 106 10.31 7.68 15.03
N PRO A 107 11.26 8.66 15.01
CA PRO A 107 11.57 9.49 16.17
C PRO A 107 10.59 10.66 16.24
N ALA A 108 10.39 11.22 17.42
CA ALA A 108 9.33 12.19 17.77
C ALA A 108 9.35 13.55 17.06
N ASP A 109 10.22 13.76 16.05
CA ASP A 109 10.41 15.07 15.43
C ASP A 109 10.48 14.94 13.90
N LEU A 110 9.33 15.06 13.24
CA LEU A 110 9.20 15.00 11.77
C LEU A 110 8.75 16.35 11.21
N SER A 111 9.67 17.06 10.57
CA SER A 111 9.39 18.27 9.79
C SER A 111 8.91 17.91 8.37
N PRO A 112 7.90 18.58 7.81
CA PRO A 112 7.36 18.25 6.50
C PRO A 112 8.21 18.80 5.34
N ALA A 113 8.51 17.94 4.36
CA ALA A 113 9.14 18.33 3.10
C ALA A 113 8.07 18.45 1.99
N SER A 114 7.99 19.62 1.36
CA SER A 114 7.11 19.90 0.21
C SER A 114 7.83 19.61 -1.10
N THR A 115 7.22 18.83 -2.01
CA THR A 115 7.73 18.60 -3.37
C THR A 115 6.55 18.35 -4.31
N THR A 116 6.67 18.75 -5.58
CA THR A 116 5.70 18.54 -6.67
C THR A 116 6.03 17.27 -7.45
N LEU A 117 5.04 16.41 -7.75
CA LEU A 117 5.23 14.95 -7.69
C LEU A 117 4.85 14.12 -8.94
N THR A 118 4.92 14.70 -10.14
CA THR A 118 4.60 13.96 -11.37
C THR A 118 5.69 12.93 -11.69
N GLY A 119 5.32 11.64 -11.78
CA GLY A 119 6.23 10.53 -12.11
C GLY A 119 7.15 10.03 -10.99
N LEU A 120 7.21 10.75 -9.87
CA LEU A 120 8.09 10.44 -8.73
C LEU A 120 7.53 9.35 -7.81
N PHE A 121 6.21 9.13 -7.81
CA PHE A 121 5.58 8.17 -6.93
C PHE A 121 5.53 6.74 -7.47
N LYS A 122 5.56 5.78 -6.55
CA LYS A 122 5.12 4.41 -6.80
C LYS A 122 3.63 4.41 -7.18
N PRO A 123 3.20 3.71 -8.24
CA PRO A 123 1.82 3.79 -8.74
C PRO A 123 0.73 3.48 -7.70
N SER A 124 0.97 2.52 -6.80
CA SER A 124 -0.01 2.17 -5.75
C SER A 124 -0.21 3.27 -4.73
N TYR A 125 0.79 4.14 -4.51
CA TYR A 125 0.70 5.25 -3.57
C TYR A 125 -0.04 6.45 -4.18
N ALA A 126 0.05 6.65 -5.49
CA ALA A 126 -0.75 7.67 -6.18
C ALA A 126 -2.26 7.47 -5.92
N LEU A 127 -2.74 6.22 -5.87
CA LEU A 127 -4.12 5.90 -5.53
C LEU A 127 -4.48 6.26 -4.08
N VAL A 128 -3.54 6.07 -3.14
CA VAL A 128 -3.74 6.42 -1.73
C VAL A 128 -3.76 7.94 -1.52
N LEU A 129 -2.91 8.68 -2.24
CA LEU A 129 -2.96 10.14 -2.24
C LEU A 129 -4.27 10.66 -2.82
N LEU A 130 -4.78 10.06 -3.91
CA LEU A 130 -6.09 10.42 -4.44
C LEU A 130 -7.21 10.20 -3.42
N ASP A 131 -7.25 9.04 -2.75
CA ASP A 131 -8.23 8.79 -1.68
C ASP A 131 -8.07 9.75 -0.50
N PHE A 132 -6.82 10.10 -0.12
CA PHE A 132 -6.55 11.12 0.89
C PHE A 132 -7.10 12.50 0.48
N PHE A 133 -6.83 12.96 -0.74
CA PHE A 133 -7.33 14.24 -1.23
C PHE A 133 -8.85 14.29 -1.26
N ILE A 134 -9.51 13.20 -1.65
CA ILE A 134 -10.97 13.08 -1.60
C ILE A 134 -11.48 13.17 -0.16
N ARG A 135 -10.92 12.39 0.78
CA ARG A 135 -11.36 12.37 2.19
C ARG A 135 -11.15 13.68 2.92
N HIS A 136 -10.13 14.45 2.54
CA HIS A 136 -9.81 15.73 3.15
C HIS A 136 -10.39 16.94 2.40
N GLY A 137 -11.22 16.72 1.37
CA GLY A 137 -11.87 17.79 0.61
C GLY A 137 -10.90 18.63 -0.23
N LEU A 138 -9.73 18.07 -0.55
CA LEU A 138 -8.73 18.69 -1.43
C LEU A 138 -9.01 18.39 -2.91
N LEU A 139 -9.75 17.31 -3.19
CA LEU A 139 -10.19 16.92 -4.53
C LEU A 139 -11.70 16.64 -4.50
N ASP A 140 -12.45 17.36 -5.33
CA ASP A 140 -13.92 17.32 -5.38
C ASP A 140 -14.45 17.58 -6.80
N THR A 141 -15.78 17.60 -6.97
CA THR A 141 -16.43 17.83 -8.26
C THR A 141 -16.21 19.22 -8.85
N THR A 142 -15.73 20.19 -8.06
CA THR A 142 -15.49 21.57 -8.49
C THR A 142 -14.11 21.77 -9.08
N ASN A 143 -13.15 20.93 -8.69
CA ASN A 143 -11.74 21.04 -9.09
C ASN A 143 -11.21 19.86 -9.92
N GLU A 144 -11.95 18.74 -10.00
CA GLU A 144 -11.57 17.58 -10.80
C GLU A 144 -12.76 17.10 -11.67
N PRO A 145 -12.73 17.30 -13.01
CA PRO A 145 -13.81 16.89 -13.91
C PRO A 145 -14.10 15.38 -13.89
N ASP A 146 -13.09 14.54 -13.66
CA ASP A 146 -13.23 13.08 -13.61
C ASP A 146 -13.51 12.54 -12.20
N TYR A 147 -13.86 13.41 -11.23
CA TYR A 147 -14.01 13.08 -9.82
C TYR A 147 -14.90 11.85 -9.58
N ILE A 148 -16.05 11.80 -10.27
CA ILE A 148 -17.02 10.70 -10.12
C ILE A 148 -16.41 9.38 -10.57
N GLU A 149 -15.72 9.37 -11.72
CA GLU A 149 -15.07 8.17 -12.24
C GLU A 149 -13.92 7.71 -11.35
N ILE A 150 -13.09 8.66 -10.92
CA ILE A 150 -11.96 8.42 -10.01
C ILE A 150 -12.46 7.84 -8.69
N SER A 151 -13.45 8.47 -8.06
CA SER A 151 -14.03 8.02 -6.79
C SER A 151 -14.67 6.63 -6.90
N CYS A 152 -15.42 6.37 -7.98
CA CYS A 152 -16.00 5.05 -8.24
C CYS A 152 -14.94 3.96 -8.44
N ARG A 153 -13.86 4.25 -9.17
CA ARG A 153 -12.79 3.28 -9.45
C ARG A 153 -11.90 3.02 -8.23
N LEU A 154 -11.68 4.03 -7.39
CA LEU A 154 -10.94 3.90 -6.14
C LEU A 154 -11.70 3.05 -5.11
N ARG A 155 -13.03 3.22 -5.01
CA ARG A 155 -13.87 2.55 -4.00
C ARG A 155 -14.55 1.28 -4.54
N ARG A 156 -13.76 0.36 -5.11
CA ARG A 156 -14.27 -0.98 -5.41
C ARG A 156 -14.42 -1.78 -4.12
N THR A 157 -15.61 -2.31 -3.87
CA THR A 157 -15.82 -3.24 -2.75
C THR A 157 -15.17 -4.57 -3.09
N LEU A 158 -13.99 -4.80 -2.52
CA LEU A 158 -13.37 -6.11 -2.43
C LEU A 158 -13.58 -6.58 -0.99
N LYS A 159 -14.14 -7.78 -0.79
CA LYS A 159 -14.19 -8.36 0.56
C LYS A 159 -12.75 -8.47 1.05
N PHE A 160 -12.44 -7.71 2.09
CA PHE A 160 -11.17 -7.81 2.79
C PHE A 160 -11.38 -8.80 3.93
N PRO A 161 -10.62 -9.88 3.98
CA PRO A 161 -10.73 -10.88 5.03
C PRO A 161 -10.11 -10.31 6.30
N THR A 162 -10.93 -9.66 7.10
CA THR A 162 -10.63 -9.37 8.50
C THR A 162 -11.04 -10.60 9.28
N ARG A 163 -10.12 -11.20 10.04
CA ARG A 163 -10.47 -12.23 11.03
C ARG A 163 -11.59 -11.62 11.89
N GLY A 164 -12.81 -12.12 11.73
CA GLY A 164 -13.98 -11.55 12.40
C GLY A 164 -13.72 -11.47 13.89
N ASP A 165 -14.13 -10.36 14.51
CA ASP A 165 -14.14 -10.20 15.95
C ASP A 165 -14.83 -11.43 16.57
N ALA A 166 -14.05 -12.22 17.31
CA ALA A 166 -14.54 -13.26 18.20
C ALA A 166 -14.76 -12.68 19.60
#